data_AF-A0A3D4EEP8-F1
#
_entry.id   AF-A0A3D4EEP8-F1
#
_cell.length_a   1.000
_cell.length_b   1.000
_cell.length_c   1.000
_cell.angle_alpha   90.00
_cell.angle_beta   90.00
_cell.angle_gamma   90.00
#
_symmetry.space_group_name_H-M   'P 1'
#
loop_
_entity.id
_entity.type
_entity.pdbx_description
1 polymer ?
#
loop_
_entity_poly.entity_id
_entity_poly.type
_entity_poly.pdbx_seq_one_letter_code
_entity_poly.pdbx_strand_id
1 'polypeptide(L)' 'GAMDYTIVVAANASEPAPMLYIAPYAGAAMGEYFMYKGRDVLVIYDDLSKQAAAYRELSLLLQRPPGREAYPGDVF' A
#
# COMPACT_ATOMS: atom_id res chain seq x y z
N GLY A 1 10.78 23.94 -4.91
CA GLY A 1 10.71 23.34 -3.56
C GLY A 1 10.65 21.82 -3.68
N ALA A 2 10.49 21.07 -2.59
CA ALA A 2 10.48 19.60 -2.68
C ALA A 2 9.25 19.02 -3.41
N MET A 3 8.13 19.75 -3.40
CA MET A 3 6.88 19.32 -4.04
C MET A 3 6.95 19.29 -5.56
N ASP A 4 7.89 19.99 -6.19
CA ASP A 4 8.00 20.06 -7.67
C ASP A 4 8.37 18.71 -8.30
N TYR A 5 8.89 17.78 -7.49
CA TYR A 5 9.32 16.44 -7.89
C TYR A 5 8.73 15.34 -6.98
N THR A 6 7.67 15.65 -6.22
CA THR A 6 7.05 14.72 -5.27
C THR A 6 5.58 14.53 -5.57
N ILE A 7 5.14 13.28 -5.58
CA ILE A 7 3.72 12.91 -5.56
C ILE A 7 3.41 12.34 -4.18
N VAL A 8 2.35 12.82 -3.54
CA VAL A 8 1.88 12.32 -2.24
C VAL A 8 0.62 11.50 -2.47
N VAL A 9 0.68 10.21 -2.15
CA VAL A 9 -0.48 9.32 -2.09
C VAL A 9 -0.88 9.21 -0.62
N ALA A 10 -2.09 9.62 -0.29
CA ALA A 10 -2.60 9.61 1.08
C ALA A 10 -3.74 8.59 1.21
N ALA A 11 -3.58 7.66 2.16
CA ALA A 11 -4.64 6.80 2.68
C ALA A 11 -4.58 6.86 4.22
N ASN A 12 -5.36 7.77 4.79
CA ASN A 12 -5.37 8.09 6.21
C ASN A 12 -6.11 7.03 7.02
N ALA A 13 -5.88 7.00 8.34
CA ALA A 13 -6.51 6.03 9.24
C ALA A 13 -8.05 6.09 9.29
N SER A 14 -8.66 7.20 8.86
CA SER A 14 -10.11 7.35 8.74
C SER A 14 -10.70 6.77 7.45
N GLU A 15 -9.85 6.40 6.49
CA GLU A 15 -10.29 5.83 5.21
C GLU A 15 -10.51 4.32 5.32
N PRO A 16 -11.35 3.73 4.46
CA PRO A 16 -11.65 2.30 4.51
C PRO A 16 -10.40 1.42 4.32
N ALA A 17 -10.36 0.24 4.97
CA ALA A 17 -9.27 -0.73 4.81
C ALA A 17 -8.86 -1.04 3.35
N PRO A 18 -9.78 -1.15 2.37
CA PRO A 18 -9.41 -1.29 0.96
C PRO A 18 -8.52 -0.15 0.43
N MET A 19 -8.73 1.09 0.88
CA MET A 19 -7.93 2.24 0.47
C MET A 19 -6.50 2.14 1.00
N LEU A 20 -6.34 1.77 2.28
CA LEU A 20 -5.02 1.56 2.87
C LEU A 20 -4.28 0.39 2.22
N TYR A 21 -5.01 -0.68 1.88
CA TYR A 21 -4.44 -1.84 1.18
C TYR A 21 -3.92 -1.47 -0.21
N ILE A 22 -4.69 -0.69 -0.99
CA ILE A 22 -4.37 -0.41 -2.39
C ILE A 22 -3.37 0.74 -2.58
N ALA A 23 -3.26 1.67 -1.62
CA ALA A 23 -2.47 2.89 -1.77
C ALA A 23 -0.98 2.65 -2.10
N PRO A 24 -0.27 1.69 -1.47
CA PRO A 24 1.12 1.39 -1.85
C PRO A 24 1.27 0.94 -3.31
N TYR A 25 0.33 0.14 -3.82
CA TYR A 25 0.33 -0.28 -5.22
C TYR A 25 0.10 0.90 -6.17
N ALA A 26 -0.81 1.82 -5.82
CA ALA A 26 -1.04 3.04 -6.59
C ALA A 26 0.22 3.92 -6.64
N GLY A 27 0.93 4.08 -5.51
CA GLY A 27 2.20 4.81 -5.44
C GLY A 27 3.30 4.17 -6.29
N ALA A 28 3.41 2.83 -6.24
CA ALA A 28 4.34 2.08 -7.09
C ALA A 28 4.04 2.30 -8.58
N ALA A 29 2.77 2.18 -9.00
CA ALA A 29 2.37 2.38 -10.39
C ALA A 29 2.64 3.81 -10.90
N MET A 30 2.45 4.82 -10.05
CA MET A 30 2.83 6.21 -10.38
C MET A 30 4.35 6.35 -10.58
N GLY A 31 5.15 5.66 -9.76
CA GLY A 31 6.61 5.63 -9.91
C GLY A 31 7.05 4.90 -11.18
N GLU A 32 6.43 3.76 -11.48
CA GLU A 32 6.69 2.96 -12.68
C GLU A 32 6.55 3.77 -13.97
N TYR A 33 5.60 4.69 -14.04
CA TYR A 33 5.46 5.60 -15.19
C TYR A 33 6.76 6.38 -15.49
N PHE A 34 7.44 6.89 -14.47
CA PHE A 34 8.69 7.61 -14.66
C PHE A 34 9.87 6.66 -14.88
N MET A 35 9.89 5.52 -14.19
CA MET A 35 10.88 4.46 -14.39
C MET A 35 10.90 3.97 -15.86
N TYR A 36 9.73 3.68 -16.43
CA TYR A 36 9.61 3.24 -17.83
C TYR A 36 9.95 4.35 -18.84
N LYS A 37 10.07 5.60 -18.40
CA LYS A 37 10.59 6.72 -19.19
C LYS A 37 12.09 6.95 -18.98
N GLY A 38 12.79 6.00 -18.34
CA GLY A 38 14.23 6.04 -18.12
C GLY A 38 14.67 7.01 -17.03
N ARG A 39 13.80 7.31 -16.06
CA ARG A 39 14.13 8.17 -14.92
C ARG A 39 14.36 7.35 -13.65
N ASP A 40 15.24 7.84 -12.79
CA ASP A 40 15.37 7.34 -11.42
C ASP A 40 14.18 7.82 -10.57
N VAL A 41 13.68 6.93 -9.72
CA VAL A 41 12.47 7.15 -8.91
C VAL A 41 12.70 6.64 -7.50
N LEU A 42 12.23 7.40 -6.51
CA LEU A 42 12.17 6.98 -5.11
C LEU A 42 10.70 6.79 -4.72
N VAL A 43 10.39 5.63 -4.14
CA VAL A 43 9.08 5.34 -3.55
C VAL A 43 9.26 5.05 -2.07
N ILE A 44 8.45 5.69 -1.23
CA ILE A 44 8.46 5.51 0.23
C ILE A 44 7.08 5.01 0.66
N TYR A 45 7.06 4.00 1.52
CA TYR A 45 5.86 3.48 2.14
C TYR A 45 5.89 3.76 3.64
N ASP A 46 4.90 4.51 4.14
CA ASP A 46 4.75 4.86 5.56
C ASP A 46 3.33 4.48 6.03
N ASP A 47 3.08 3.24 6.46
CA ASP A 47 4.01 2.12 6.54
C ASP A 47 3.35 0.80 6.10
N LEU A 48 4.17 -0.20 5.74
CA LEU A 48 3.67 -1.50 5.27
C LEU A 48 3.05 -2.35 6.39
N SER A 49 3.32 -2.04 7.66
CA SER A 49 2.70 -2.76 8.78
C SER A 49 1.20 -2.42 8.88
N LYS A 50 0.85 -1.14 8.68
CA LYS A 50 -0.55 -0.69 8.59
C LYS A 50 -1.25 -1.23 7.34
N GLN A 51 -0.55 -1.34 6.21
CA GLN A 51 -1.09 -2.00 5.01
C GLN A 51 -1.43 -3.48 5.29
N ALA A 52 -0.53 -4.22 5.94
CA ALA A 52 -0.76 -5.62 6.29
C ALA A 52 -1.96 -5.78 7.25
N ALA A 53 -2.12 -4.86 8.22
CA ALA A 53 -3.28 -4.85 9.10
C ALA A 53 -4.61 -4.63 8.34
N ALA A 54 -4.61 -3.73 7.36
CA ALA A 54 -5.78 -3.51 6.49
C ALA A 54 -6.09 -4.75 5.63
N TYR A 55 -5.07 -5.40 5.07
CA TYR A 55 -5.26 -6.63 4.30
C TYR A 55 -5.77 -7.79 5.15
N ARG A 56 -5.33 -7.86 6.41
CA ARG A 56 -5.85 -8.80 7.41
C ARG A 56 -7.33 -8.56 7.69
N GLU A 57 -7.75 -7.32 7.92
CA GLU A 57 -9.16 -6.97 8.13
C GLU A 57 -10.03 -7.45 6.96
N LEU A 58 -9.61 -7.15 5.73
CA LEU A 58 -10.30 -7.60 4.52
C LEU A 58 -10.41 -9.12 4.43
N SER A 59 -9.30 -9.81 4.69
CA SER A 59 -9.26 -11.27 4.61
C SER A 59 -10.17 -11.94 5.64
N LEU A 60 -10.23 -11.40 6.86
CA LEU A 60 -11.09 -11.89 7.93
C LEU A 60 -12.58 -11.63 7.62
N LEU A 61 -12.93 -10.45 7.11
CA LEU A 61 -14.30 -10.13 6.68
C LEU A 61 -14.77 -11.07 5.54
N LEU A 62 -13.84 -11.47 4.67
CA LEU A 62 -14.09 -12.45 3.60
C LEU A 62 -13.99 -13.92 4.06
N GLN A 63 -13.84 -14.17 5.36
CA GLN A 63 -13.72 -15.51 5.95
C GLN A 63 -12.58 -16.35 5.34
N ARG A 64 -11.50 -15.70 4.88
CA ARG A 64 -10.31 -16.42 4.44
C ARG A 64 -9.61 -17.04 5.65
N PRO A 65 -9.12 -18.29 5.57
CA PRO A 65 -8.45 -18.95 6.69
C PRO A 65 -7.25 -18.13 7.21
N PRO A 66 -7.21 -17.78 8.51
CA PRO A 66 -6.08 -17.06 9.09
C PRO A 66 -4.92 -18.00 9.44
N GLY A 67 -3.70 -17.47 9.39
CA GLY A 67 -2.47 -18.12 9.82
C GLY A 67 -1.86 -17.46 11.06
N ARG A 68 -0.53 -17.30 11.06
CA ARG A 68 0.22 -16.67 12.15
C ARG A 68 -0.28 -15.24 12.39
N GLU A 69 -0.49 -14.87 13.66
CA GLU A 69 -0.93 -13.52 14.07
C GLU A 69 -2.21 -13.04 13.35
N ALA A 70 -3.06 -14.00 12.96
CA ALA A 70 -4.30 -13.80 12.22
C ALA A 70 -4.16 -13.22 10.80
N TYR A 71 -2.94 -13.11 10.25
CA TYR A 71 -2.75 -12.71 8.86
C TYR A 71 -3.18 -13.82 7.89
N PRO A 72 -3.66 -13.47 6.68
CA PRO A 72 -3.88 -14.45 5.63
C PRO A 72 -2.54 -15.05 5.16
N GLY A 73 -2.58 -16.25 4.59
CA GLY A 73 -1.39 -16.95 4.12
C GLY A 73 -0.67 -16.27 2.95
N ASP A 74 -1.34 -15.36 2.23
CA ASP A 74 -0.83 -14.61 1.08
C ASP A 74 -0.46 -13.15 1.42
N VAL A 75 0.01 -12.92 2.66
CA VAL A 75 0.52 -11.60 3.10
C VAL A 75 1.97 -11.31 2.64
N PHE A 76 2.71 -12.35 2.21
CA PHE A 76 4.06 -12.25 1.61
C PHE A 76 3.96 -12.32 0.09
#